data_AF-X0YWG7-F1
#
_entry.id   AF-X0YWG7-F1
#
_cell.length_a   1.000
_cell.length_b   1.000
_cell.length_c   1.000
_cell.angle_alpha   90.00
_cell.angle_beta   90.00
_cell.angle_gamma   90.00
#
_symmetry.space_group_name_H-M   'P 1'
#
loop_
_entity.id
_entity.type
_entity.pdbx_description
1 polymer ?
#
loop_
_entity_poly.entity_id
_entity_poly.type
_entity_poly.pdbx_seq_one_letter_code
_entity_poly.pdbx_strand_id
1 'polypeptide(L)'
;DSAHSLWLYFGTGRYLSNGDKTDTSQQYLVGLKDPYYNGLLSDTERGDLLLAEPLHAYQPIDESTNNLLFDTTGVSVYTDGSTSIAGTTFGDLKMEQSYDERYAYGWYKELESGERIINKPSLLGGILLAPSFVPNQDVCGFGGSSYLHTLYFETGTAFSRSVVGVKDEGGKDRVLDRIDLGLGISSSLGLHVGRERGARGFIQQSTGTIAQIDLKPAFSIKSGFVNWREV
;
A
#
# COMPACT_ATOMS: atom_id res chain seq x y z
N ASP A 1 14.35 -1.46 -0.39
CA ASP A 1 14.42 -2.53 0.62
C ASP A 1 15.89 -2.84 0.91
N SER A 2 16.18 -3.89 1.70
CA SER A 2 17.55 -4.35 1.95
C SER A 2 18.28 -4.88 0.72
N ALA A 3 17.55 -5.21 -0.35
CA ALA A 3 18.07 -5.72 -1.62
C ALA A 3 18.24 -4.63 -2.70
N HIS A 4 18.01 -3.36 -2.35
CA HIS A 4 18.05 -2.23 -3.27
C HIS A 4 17.12 -2.38 -4.49
N SER A 5 16.01 -3.11 -4.36
CA SER A 5 15.02 -3.28 -5.43
C SER A 5 14.29 -1.97 -5.72
N LEU A 6 13.94 -1.74 -6.99
CA LEU A 6 13.00 -0.71 -7.39
C LEU A 6 11.58 -1.21 -7.13
N TRP A 7 10.76 -0.39 -6.48
CA TRP A 7 9.37 -0.71 -6.17
C TRP A 7 8.41 0.20 -6.94
N LEU A 8 7.34 -0.40 -7.47
CA LEU A 8 6.26 0.23 -8.20
C LEU A 8 4.98 0.09 -7.37
N TYR A 9 4.33 1.21 -7.07
CA TYR A 9 3.09 1.24 -6.31
C TYR A 9 1.98 1.88 -7.13
N PHE A 10 0.89 1.16 -7.30
CA PHE A 10 -0.29 1.64 -8.00
C PHE A 10 -1.53 0.95 -7.49
N GLY A 11 -2.67 1.58 -7.67
CA GLY A 11 -3.95 0.92 -7.44
C GLY A 11 -4.78 0.93 -8.72
N THR A 12 -5.80 0.08 -8.74
CA THR A 12 -6.66 -0.10 -9.90
C THR A 12 -8.01 0.60 -9.71
N GLY A 13 -8.66 0.81 -10.84
CA GLY A 13 -10.04 1.28 -10.93
C GLY A 13 -10.18 2.53 -11.77
N ARG A 14 -11.42 2.78 -12.20
CA ARG A 14 -11.79 3.88 -13.10
C ARG A 14 -12.98 4.63 -12.53
N TYR A 15 -13.03 5.94 -12.75
CA TYR A 15 -14.19 6.76 -12.40
C TYR A 15 -14.35 7.91 -13.40
N LEU A 16 -14.63 7.56 -14.66
CA LEU A 16 -14.70 8.49 -15.80
C LEU A 16 -16.08 8.51 -16.45
N SER A 17 -16.91 7.50 -16.22
CA SER A 17 -18.24 7.33 -16.80
C SER A 17 -19.31 7.08 -15.73
N ASN A 18 -20.57 7.31 -16.08
CA ASN A 18 -21.69 7.04 -15.17
C ASN A 18 -21.78 5.55 -14.79
N GLY A 19 -21.42 4.65 -15.70
CA GLY A 19 -21.40 3.20 -15.43
C GLY A 19 -20.39 2.81 -14.35
N ASP A 20 -19.34 3.60 -14.15
CA ASP A 20 -18.34 3.33 -13.12
C ASP A 20 -18.90 3.53 -11.71
N LYS A 21 -19.99 4.31 -11.52
CA LYS A 21 -20.59 4.54 -10.18
C LYS A 21 -21.14 3.28 -9.54
N THR A 22 -21.74 2.42 -10.34
CA THR A 22 -22.37 1.16 -9.90
C THR A 22 -21.47 -0.04 -10.13
N ASP A 23 -20.27 0.15 -10.67
CA ASP A 23 -19.31 -0.93 -10.86
C ASP A 23 -18.69 -1.32 -9.52
N THR A 24 -18.97 -2.55 -9.10
CA THR A 24 -18.48 -3.17 -7.86
C THR A 24 -17.37 -4.20 -8.11
N SER A 25 -16.81 -4.24 -9.33
CA SER A 25 -15.72 -5.14 -9.69
C SER A 25 -14.54 -4.97 -8.74
N GLN A 26 -13.94 -6.10 -8.36
CA GLN A 26 -12.80 -6.14 -7.44
C GLN A 26 -11.64 -5.29 -7.98
N GLN A 27 -11.11 -4.41 -7.13
CA GLN A 27 -9.94 -3.59 -7.41
C GLN A 27 -8.81 -3.92 -6.43
N TYR A 28 -7.60 -3.49 -6.76
CA TYR A 28 -6.39 -3.88 -6.07
C TYR A 28 -5.50 -2.67 -5.79
N LEU A 29 -4.77 -2.72 -4.69
CA LEU A 29 -3.58 -1.92 -4.44
C LEU A 29 -2.38 -2.86 -4.50
N VAL A 30 -1.39 -2.52 -5.33
CA VAL A 30 -0.28 -3.41 -5.63
C VAL A 30 1.04 -2.71 -5.33
N GLY A 31 1.96 -3.44 -4.70
CA GLY A 31 3.37 -3.11 -4.59
C GLY A 31 4.19 -4.17 -5.31
N LEU A 32 4.71 -3.85 -6.48
CA LEU A 32 5.54 -4.75 -7.28
C LEU A 32 7.00 -4.33 -7.20
N LYS A 33 7.88 -5.32 -7.09
CA LYS A 33 9.31 -5.11 -7.34
C LYS A 33 9.55 -5.17 -8.84
N ASP A 34 10.33 -4.23 -9.35
CA ASP A 34 10.94 -4.35 -10.67
C ASP A 34 12.15 -5.28 -10.53
N PRO A 35 12.08 -6.50 -11.09
CA PRO A 35 13.16 -7.45 -10.96
C PRO A 35 14.29 -7.21 -11.98
N TYR A 36 14.07 -6.32 -12.96
CA TYR A 36 15.06 -5.89 -13.95
C TYR A 36 15.97 -4.77 -13.46
N TYR A 37 15.54 -3.98 -12.48
CA TYR A 37 16.28 -2.79 -12.03
C TYR A 37 17.72 -3.09 -11.58
N ASN A 38 17.96 -4.27 -11.01
CA ASN A 38 19.29 -4.72 -10.59
C ASN A 38 19.88 -5.85 -11.46
N GLY A 39 19.32 -6.09 -12.66
CA GLY A 39 19.82 -7.10 -13.61
C GLY A 39 19.72 -8.54 -13.11
N LEU A 40 18.76 -8.82 -12.23
CA LEU A 40 18.71 -10.07 -11.47
C LEU A 40 18.04 -11.24 -12.22
N LEU A 41 17.33 -10.97 -13.32
CA LEU A 41 16.57 -12.00 -14.06
C LEU A 41 17.25 -12.51 -15.35
N SER A 42 17.25 -13.84 -15.50
CA SER A 42 17.53 -14.54 -16.75
C SER A 42 16.47 -14.24 -17.82
N ASP A 43 16.79 -14.40 -19.12
CA ASP A 43 15.86 -14.13 -20.22
C ASP A 43 14.51 -14.89 -20.11
N THR A 44 14.49 -16.04 -19.42
CA THR A 44 13.28 -16.85 -19.18
C THR A 44 12.35 -16.19 -18.16
N GLU A 45 12.88 -15.76 -17.02
CA GLU A 45 12.12 -15.06 -15.98
C GLU A 45 11.56 -13.72 -16.49
N ARG A 46 12.20 -13.12 -17.52
CA ARG A 46 11.67 -11.95 -18.21
C ARG A 46 10.39 -12.26 -18.99
N GLY A 47 10.32 -13.43 -19.62
CA GLY A 47 9.14 -13.90 -20.36
C GLY A 47 7.94 -14.15 -19.45
N ASP A 48 8.18 -14.77 -18.29
CA ASP A 48 7.12 -15.12 -17.34
C ASP A 48 6.43 -13.89 -16.72
N LEU A 49 7.15 -12.77 -16.55
CA LEU A 49 6.57 -11.52 -16.05
C LEU A 49 5.72 -10.78 -17.09
N LEU A 50 6.08 -10.88 -18.37
CA LEU A 50 5.31 -10.31 -19.48
C LEU A 50 4.05 -11.12 -19.79
N LEU A 51 4.08 -12.41 -19.46
CA LEU A 51 2.99 -13.37 -19.64
C LEU A 51 2.23 -13.67 -18.35
N ALA A 52 2.62 -13.04 -17.23
CA ALA A 52 1.88 -13.10 -15.98
C ALA A 52 0.52 -12.44 -16.22
N GLU A 53 -0.51 -13.26 -16.40
CA GLU A 53 -1.90 -12.82 -16.39
C GLU A 53 -2.14 -12.00 -15.11
N PRO A 54 -3.00 -10.96 -15.16
CA PRO A 54 -3.29 -10.17 -13.98
C PRO A 54 -3.94 -11.08 -12.94
N LEU A 55 -3.18 -11.41 -11.89
CA LEU A 55 -3.70 -11.94 -10.62
C LEU A 55 -4.38 -13.32 -10.66
N HIS A 56 -4.11 -14.18 -11.63
CA HIS A 56 -4.30 -15.61 -11.42
C HIS A 56 -2.93 -16.23 -11.14
N ALA A 57 -2.77 -16.78 -9.93
CA ALA A 57 -1.66 -17.66 -9.59
C ALA A 57 -1.32 -18.54 -10.79
N TYR A 58 -0.16 -18.30 -11.39
CA TYR A 58 0.42 -19.21 -12.35
C TYR A 58 0.45 -20.58 -11.66
N GLN A 59 -0.33 -21.52 -12.17
CA GLN A 59 -0.34 -22.87 -11.64
C GLN A 59 1.07 -23.43 -11.79
N PRO A 60 1.67 -23.96 -10.70
CA PRO A 60 3.07 -24.37 -10.74
C PRO A 60 3.31 -25.49 -11.75
N ILE A 61 4.48 -25.46 -12.41
CA ILE A 61 5.05 -26.64 -13.08
C ILE A 61 5.58 -27.66 -12.02
N ASP A 62 5.56 -27.31 -10.72
CA ASP A 62 5.95 -28.22 -9.64
C ASP A 62 5.18 -27.91 -8.33
N GLU A 63 4.64 -28.92 -7.64
CA GLU A 63 3.70 -28.82 -6.50
C GLU A 63 4.29 -28.18 -5.21
N SER A 64 5.40 -27.44 -5.31
CA SER A 64 6.01 -26.63 -4.23
C SER A 64 5.86 -25.14 -4.53
N THR A 65 4.60 -24.70 -4.58
CA THR A 65 4.05 -23.32 -4.65
C THR A 65 4.95 -22.19 -4.11
N ASN A 66 5.74 -21.54 -4.97
CA ASN A 66 6.23 -20.18 -4.72
C ASN A 66 5.20 -19.17 -5.27
N ASN A 67 4.28 -18.75 -4.41
CA ASN A 67 3.31 -17.71 -4.74
C ASN A 67 4.05 -16.36 -4.79
N LEU A 68 4.43 -15.90 -5.98
CA LEU A 68 5.36 -14.78 -6.18
C LEU A 68 4.94 -13.45 -5.53
N LEU A 69 3.64 -13.26 -5.31
CA LEU A 69 3.06 -12.10 -4.64
C LEU A 69 2.37 -12.50 -3.33
N PHE A 70 2.56 -11.69 -2.31
CA PHE A 70 1.86 -11.82 -1.04
C PHE A 70 0.46 -11.20 -1.11
N ASP A 71 -0.56 -11.98 -0.76
CA ASP A 71 -1.90 -11.45 -0.52
C ASP A 71 -1.98 -10.87 0.90
N THR A 72 -2.04 -9.53 0.99
CA THR A 72 -2.16 -8.83 2.28
C THR A 72 -3.62 -8.55 2.66
N THR A 73 -4.59 -9.07 1.92
CA THR A 73 -6.03 -8.84 2.18
C THR A 73 -6.42 -9.41 3.53
N GLY A 74 -7.03 -8.59 4.39
CA GLY A 74 -7.44 -8.99 5.75
C GLY A 74 -6.29 -9.25 6.74
N VAL A 75 -5.03 -9.08 6.35
CA VAL A 75 -3.89 -9.29 7.24
C VAL A 75 -3.75 -8.11 8.21
N SER A 76 -3.90 -8.38 9.50
CA SER A 76 -3.78 -7.40 10.58
C SER A 76 -2.43 -7.51 11.26
N VAL A 77 -1.83 -6.37 11.63
CA VAL A 77 -0.57 -6.29 12.39
C VAL A 77 -0.85 -5.63 13.72
N TYR A 78 -0.27 -6.17 14.79
CA TYR A 78 -0.42 -5.68 16.15
C TYR A 78 0.84 -4.94 16.61
N THR A 79 0.71 -4.10 17.63
CA THR A 79 1.84 -3.30 18.16
C THR A 79 2.95 -4.14 18.80
N ASP A 80 2.64 -5.38 19.20
CA ASP A 80 3.61 -6.36 19.69
C ASP A 80 4.43 -7.01 18.57
N GLY A 81 4.13 -6.70 17.30
CA GLY A 81 4.77 -7.26 16.12
C GLY A 81 4.18 -8.59 15.64
N SER A 82 3.17 -9.14 16.34
CA SER A 82 2.41 -10.29 15.85
C SER A 82 1.48 -9.89 14.70
N THR A 83 1.04 -10.88 13.92
CA THR A 83 0.06 -10.68 12.83
C THR A 83 -1.17 -11.55 13.06
N SER A 84 -2.22 -11.34 12.27
CA SER A 84 -3.39 -12.23 12.25
C SER A 84 -3.09 -13.61 11.64
N ILE A 85 -1.92 -13.78 10.99
CA ILE A 85 -1.46 -15.06 10.47
C ILE A 85 -0.77 -15.81 11.61
N ALA A 86 -1.28 -17.00 11.93
CA ALA A 86 -0.80 -17.79 13.06
C ALA A 86 0.68 -18.17 12.89
N GLY A 87 1.51 -17.82 13.88
CA GLY A 87 2.94 -18.12 13.88
C GLY A 87 3.80 -17.19 13.02
N THR A 88 3.22 -16.15 12.41
CA THR A 88 3.94 -15.19 11.57
C THR A 88 3.99 -13.83 12.24
N THR A 89 5.19 -13.27 12.34
CA THR A 89 5.42 -11.90 12.81
C THR A 89 5.57 -10.92 11.65
N PHE A 90 5.48 -9.62 11.93
CA PHE A 90 5.77 -8.58 10.96
C PHE A 90 7.22 -8.69 10.42
N GLY A 91 8.16 -9.15 11.25
CA GLY A 91 9.53 -9.41 10.82
C GLY A 91 9.61 -10.53 9.79
N ASP A 92 8.86 -11.60 10.01
CA ASP A 92 8.80 -12.74 9.08
C ASP A 92 8.19 -12.31 7.73
N LEU A 93 7.08 -11.55 7.75
CA LEU A 93 6.50 -11.00 6.51
C LEU A 93 7.50 -10.16 5.71
N LYS A 94 8.37 -9.41 6.39
CA LYS A 94 9.42 -8.64 5.74
C LYS A 94 10.52 -9.54 5.18
N MET A 95 10.89 -10.61 5.88
CA MET A 95 11.89 -11.56 5.38
C MET A 95 11.39 -12.28 4.14
N GLU A 96 10.14 -12.74 4.13
CA GLU A 96 9.49 -13.43 3.00
C GLU A 96 9.41 -12.60 1.70
N GLN A 97 9.62 -11.29 1.80
CA GLN A 97 9.71 -10.36 0.67
C GLN A 97 11.12 -10.29 0.07
N SER A 98 12.08 -11.09 0.53
CA SER A 98 13.46 -11.10 0.02
C SER A 98 13.59 -11.86 -1.30
N TYR A 99 14.72 -11.70 -1.99
CA TYR A 99 14.93 -12.17 -3.37
C TYR A 99 14.83 -13.69 -3.58
N ASP A 100 15.06 -14.50 -2.54
CA ASP A 100 15.04 -15.97 -2.60
C ASP A 100 13.88 -16.58 -1.80
N GLU A 101 12.88 -15.75 -1.51
CA GLU A 101 11.79 -16.09 -0.61
C GLU A 101 10.46 -16.14 -1.34
N ARG A 102 9.42 -16.59 -0.62
CA ARG A 102 8.10 -16.90 -1.19
C ARG A 102 7.51 -15.72 -1.97
N TYR A 103 7.65 -14.50 -1.46
CA TYR A 103 7.03 -13.29 -1.99
C TYR A 103 8.05 -12.32 -2.62
N ALA A 104 9.05 -12.87 -3.32
CA ALA A 104 10.15 -12.10 -3.90
C ALA A 104 9.74 -10.99 -4.88
N TYR A 105 8.51 -11.01 -5.42
CA TYR A 105 8.05 -10.03 -6.41
C TYR A 105 7.13 -8.94 -5.83
N GLY A 106 6.72 -9.07 -4.56
CA GLY A 106 5.96 -8.04 -3.86
C GLY A 106 4.65 -8.53 -3.27
N TRP A 107 3.62 -7.69 -3.33
CA TRP A 107 2.34 -7.92 -2.66
C TRP A 107 1.18 -7.23 -3.38
N TYR A 108 -0.02 -7.74 -3.13
CA TYR A 108 -1.27 -7.08 -3.51
C TYR A 108 -2.26 -7.09 -2.34
N LYS A 109 -3.13 -6.09 -2.33
CA LYS A 109 -4.26 -5.94 -1.41
C LYS A 109 -5.52 -5.80 -2.22
N GLU A 110 -6.49 -6.68 -1.99
CA GLU A 110 -7.85 -6.49 -2.48
C GLU A 110 -8.49 -5.31 -1.74
N LEU A 111 -9.04 -4.36 -2.50
CA LEU A 111 -9.81 -3.25 -1.96
C LEU A 111 -11.24 -3.72 -1.63
N GLU A 112 -12.00 -2.96 -0.85
CA GLU A 112 -13.39 -3.32 -0.60
C GLU A 112 -14.23 -3.23 -1.89
N SER A 113 -15.40 -3.87 -1.89
CA SER A 113 -16.27 -3.90 -3.07
C SER A 113 -16.61 -2.48 -3.56
N GLY A 114 -16.30 -2.20 -4.83
CA GLY A 114 -16.50 -0.89 -5.45
C GLY A 114 -15.48 0.19 -5.06
N GLU A 115 -14.59 -0.09 -4.11
CA GLU A 115 -13.45 0.76 -3.76
C GLU A 115 -12.44 0.79 -4.90
N ARG A 116 -11.85 1.96 -5.16
CA ARG A 116 -10.88 2.16 -6.23
C ARG A 116 -9.84 3.20 -5.85
N ILE A 117 -8.67 3.10 -6.46
CA ILE A 117 -7.60 4.09 -6.32
C ILE A 117 -7.45 4.79 -7.66
N ILE A 118 -7.97 6.01 -7.72
CA ILE A 118 -7.94 6.86 -8.93
C ILE A 118 -6.84 7.92 -8.88
N ASN A 119 -6.27 8.15 -7.70
CA ASN A 119 -5.21 9.12 -7.48
C ASN A 119 -3.91 8.43 -7.11
N LYS A 120 -2.79 9.05 -7.49
CA LYS A 120 -1.46 8.48 -7.26
C LYS A 120 -1.19 8.25 -5.75
N PRO A 121 -0.71 7.06 -5.36
CA PRO A 121 -0.15 6.85 -4.03
C PRO A 121 1.10 7.72 -3.79
N SER A 122 1.48 7.90 -2.53
CA SER A 122 2.69 8.60 -2.12
C SER A 122 3.48 7.77 -1.12
N LEU A 123 4.80 7.71 -1.25
CA LEU A 123 5.67 6.96 -0.35
C LEU A 123 6.47 7.93 0.52
N LEU A 124 6.44 7.74 1.84
CA LEU A 124 7.16 8.61 2.78
C LEU A 124 7.72 7.81 3.96
N GLY A 125 9.04 7.82 4.12
CA GLY A 125 9.72 7.20 5.26
C GLY A 125 9.32 5.74 5.51
N GLY A 126 9.19 4.96 4.43
CA GLY A 126 8.81 3.54 4.48
C GLY A 126 7.30 3.28 4.55
N ILE A 127 6.46 4.32 4.55
CA ILE A 127 5.00 4.17 4.57
C ILE A 127 4.42 4.60 3.22
N LEU A 128 3.69 3.68 2.58
CA LEU A 128 2.86 3.95 1.41
C LEU A 128 1.52 4.51 1.86
N LEU A 129 1.15 5.65 1.27
CA LEU A 129 -0.08 6.39 1.54
C LEU A 129 -0.90 6.40 0.25
N ALA A 130 -1.96 5.61 0.21
CA ALA A 130 -2.77 5.43 -0.99
C ALA A 130 -4.22 5.87 -0.71
N PRO A 131 -4.65 7.04 -1.25
CA PRO A 131 -6.04 7.47 -1.14
C PRO A 131 -6.92 6.62 -2.04
N SER A 132 -8.00 6.11 -1.48
CA SER A 132 -9.01 5.32 -2.20
C SER A 132 -10.38 5.96 -2.07
N PHE A 133 -11.29 5.54 -2.95
CA PHE A 133 -12.63 6.09 -3.07
C PHE A 133 -13.64 4.98 -3.33
N VAL A 134 -14.75 5.00 -2.61
CA VAL A 134 -15.91 4.14 -2.85
C VAL A 134 -17.03 5.05 -3.36
N PRO A 135 -17.43 4.96 -4.65
CA PRO A 135 -18.51 5.77 -5.18
C PRO A 135 -19.84 5.49 -4.49
N ASN A 136 -20.70 6.51 -4.46
CA ASN A 136 -22.10 6.31 -4.13
C ASN A 136 -22.77 5.49 -5.25
N GLN A 137 -23.56 4.48 -4.85
CA GLN A 137 -24.34 3.62 -5.75
C GLN A 137 -25.51 4.36 -6.40
N ASP A 138 -25.94 5.50 -5.85
CA ASP A 138 -26.92 6.36 -6.49
C ASP A 138 -26.28 7.12 -7.67
N VAL A 139 -26.76 6.83 -8.88
CA VAL A 139 -26.31 7.49 -10.12
C VAL A 139 -26.59 9.00 -10.09
N CYS A 140 -27.66 9.43 -9.42
CA CYS A 140 -28.02 10.82 -9.19
C CYS A 140 -27.30 11.41 -7.97
N GLY A 141 -26.76 10.55 -7.10
CA GLY A 141 -25.94 10.92 -5.97
C GLY A 141 -24.60 11.49 -6.43
N PHE A 142 -24.19 12.57 -5.77
CA PHE A 142 -22.86 13.14 -5.92
C PHE A 142 -21.95 12.63 -4.80
N GLY A 143 -20.70 12.33 -5.14
CA GLY A 143 -19.68 11.93 -4.18
C GLY A 143 -19.63 10.43 -3.90
N GLY A 144 -19.24 10.11 -2.68
CA GLY A 144 -18.85 8.78 -2.21
C GLY A 144 -17.96 8.93 -0.98
N SER A 145 -17.46 7.83 -0.44
CA SER A 145 -16.59 7.85 0.74
C SER A 145 -15.13 7.66 0.32
N SER A 146 -14.24 8.47 0.90
CA SER A 146 -12.80 8.33 0.72
C SER A 146 -12.15 7.67 1.93
N TYR A 147 -11.12 6.89 1.66
CA TYR A 147 -10.26 6.33 2.68
C TYR A 147 -8.79 6.61 2.37
N LEU A 148 -7.94 6.48 3.37
CA LEU A 148 -6.49 6.48 3.19
C LEU A 148 -5.93 5.16 3.69
N HIS A 149 -5.35 4.38 2.79
CA HIS A 149 -4.53 3.23 3.16
C HIS A 149 -3.13 3.70 3.57
N THR A 150 -2.64 3.21 4.70
CA THR A 150 -1.32 3.51 5.26
C THR A 150 -0.57 2.21 5.52
N LEU A 151 0.18 1.78 4.52
CA LEU A 151 0.79 0.45 4.47
C LEU A 151 2.32 0.57 4.55
N TYR A 152 2.98 -0.44 5.09
CA TYR A 152 4.42 -0.55 5.00
C TYR A 152 4.81 -1.00 3.59
N PHE A 153 5.78 -0.30 2.99
CA PHE A 153 6.05 -0.38 1.56
C PHE A 153 6.50 -1.78 1.09
N GLU A 154 7.21 -2.54 1.93
CA GLU A 154 7.72 -3.87 1.55
C GLU A 154 6.66 -4.97 1.73
N THR A 155 5.76 -4.86 2.70
CA THR A 155 4.85 -5.97 3.08
C THR A 155 3.40 -5.75 2.68
N GLY A 156 2.99 -4.52 2.36
CA GLY A 156 1.58 -4.21 2.08
C GLY A 156 0.67 -4.21 3.32
N THR A 157 1.21 -4.50 4.50
CA THR A 157 0.48 -4.54 5.78
C THR A 157 0.69 -3.27 6.60
N ALA A 158 -0.05 -3.10 7.70
CA ALA A 158 0.21 -2.01 8.64
C ALA A 158 1.63 -2.12 9.24
N PHE A 159 2.31 -0.98 9.45
CA PHE A 159 3.60 -0.98 10.14
C PHE A 159 3.39 -1.22 11.64
N SER A 160 4.12 -2.16 12.25
CA SER A 160 3.95 -2.53 13.66
C SER A 160 4.05 -1.37 14.65
N ARG A 161 4.77 -0.30 14.30
CA ARG A 161 4.66 0.98 15.01
C ARG A 161 3.59 1.83 14.34
N SER A 162 2.51 2.06 15.07
CA SER A 162 1.36 2.82 14.57
C SER A 162 1.73 4.16 13.92
N VAL A 163 1.28 4.32 12.67
CA VAL A 163 1.46 5.54 11.87
C VAL A 163 0.28 6.49 12.06
N VAL A 164 -0.95 5.96 12.01
CA VAL A 164 -2.21 6.72 11.99
C VAL A 164 -3.15 6.40 13.15
N GLY A 165 -2.83 5.42 13.99
CA GLY A 165 -3.66 5.02 15.13
C GLY A 165 -3.65 3.51 15.40
N VAL A 166 -4.25 3.14 16.52
CA VAL A 166 -4.47 1.74 16.94
C VAL A 166 -5.92 1.54 17.36
N LYS A 167 -6.38 0.30 17.32
CA LYS A 167 -7.68 -0.13 17.82
C LYS A 167 -7.47 -1.31 18.75
N ASP A 168 -8.00 -1.22 19.98
CA ASP A 168 -7.99 -2.35 20.91
C ASP A 168 -8.91 -3.46 20.40
N GLU A 169 -8.36 -4.67 20.28
CA GLU A 169 -9.08 -5.88 19.93
C GLU A 169 -8.78 -6.96 20.97
N GLY A 170 -9.42 -6.83 22.14
CA GLY A 170 -9.39 -7.85 23.19
C GLY A 170 -8.07 -7.91 23.95
N GLY A 171 -7.47 -6.75 24.25
CA GLY A 171 -6.20 -6.66 24.97
C GLY A 171 -4.96 -6.71 24.08
N LYS A 172 -5.15 -6.68 22.76
CA LYS A 172 -4.10 -6.42 21.77
C LYS A 172 -4.46 -5.19 20.95
N ASP A 173 -3.50 -4.28 20.83
CA ASP A 173 -3.65 -3.09 19.98
C ASP A 173 -3.35 -3.46 18.52
N ARG A 174 -4.41 -3.51 17.71
CA ARG A 174 -4.29 -3.64 16.24
C ARG A 174 -3.88 -2.31 15.64
N VAL A 175 -2.83 -2.29 14.83
CA VAL A 175 -2.43 -1.10 14.09
C VAL A 175 -3.39 -0.89 12.92
N LEU A 176 -3.88 0.34 12.76
CA LEU A 176 -4.73 0.71 11.64
C LEU A 176 -3.91 0.78 10.34
N ASP A 177 -4.34 0.02 9.33
CA ASP A 177 -3.83 0.03 7.96
C ASP A 177 -4.63 0.95 7.03
N ARG A 178 -5.79 1.43 7.49
CA ARG A 178 -6.68 2.33 6.75
C ARG A 178 -7.42 3.27 7.72
N ILE A 179 -7.66 4.50 7.28
CA ILE A 179 -8.52 5.48 7.98
C ILE A 179 -9.58 6.07 7.05
N ASP A 180 -10.71 6.46 7.61
CA ASP A 180 -11.78 7.19 6.93
C ASP A 180 -11.41 8.67 6.79
N LEU A 181 -11.52 9.20 5.58
CA LEU A 181 -11.30 10.63 5.29
C LEU A 181 -12.64 11.40 5.21
N GLY A 182 -13.75 10.70 5.03
CA GLY A 182 -15.09 11.26 4.89
C GLY A 182 -15.55 11.34 3.44
N LEU A 183 -16.52 12.22 3.21
CA LEU A 183 -17.19 12.33 1.92
C LEU A 183 -16.36 13.08 0.87
N GLY A 184 -16.48 12.61 -0.37
CA GLY A 184 -15.85 13.22 -1.54
C GLY A 184 -14.68 12.38 -2.05
N ILE A 185 -14.14 12.79 -3.19
CA ILE A 185 -12.93 12.19 -3.77
C ILE A 185 -11.72 12.87 -3.14
N SER A 186 -10.78 12.08 -2.65
CA SER A 186 -9.53 12.56 -2.06
C SER A 186 -8.43 12.69 -3.09
N SER A 187 -7.74 13.83 -3.12
CA SER A 187 -6.56 14.06 -3.96
C SER A 187 -5.37 13.17 -3.54
N SER A 188 -4.32 13.14 -4.37
CA SER A 188 -3.01 12.68 -3.88
C SER A 188 -2.52 13.55 -2.72
N LEU A 189 -1.66 12.99 -1.87
CA LEU A 189 -1.17 13.66 -0.67
C LEU A 189 -0.12 14.73 -1.00
N GLY A 190 -0.29 15.92 -0.43
CA GLY A 190 0.79 16.89 -0.25
C GLY A 190 1.55 16.60 1.04
N LEU A 191 2.85 16.35 0.96
CA LEU A 191 3.66 15.95 2.11
C LEU A 191 4.59 17.09 2.54
N HIS A 192 4.61 17.38 3.83
CA HIS A 192 5.50 18.36 4.43
C HIS A 192 6.35 17.72 5.53
N VAL A 193 7.67 17.83 5.41
CA VAL A 193 8.63 17.32 6.38
C VAL A 193 9.40 18.49 6.97
N GLY A 194 8.99 18.91 8.17
CA GLY A 194 9.58 20.01 8.91
C GLY A 194 10.77 19.60 9.77
N ARG A 195 11.13 20.48 10.72
CA ARG A 195 12.16 20.22 11.74
C ARG A 195 11.66 19.32 12.89
N GLU A 196 10.35 19.19 13.02
CA GLU A 196 9.70 18.34 14.02
C GLU A 196 9.82 16.85 13.64
N ARG A 197 9.66 15.96 14.62
CA ARG A 197 9.73 14.51 14.38
C ARG A 197 8.44 14.06 13.68
N GLY A 198 8.60 13.44 12.51
CA GLY A 198 7.49 12.91 11.73
C GLY A 198 7.27 13.73 10.47
N ALA A 199 6.08 13.61 9.90
CA ALA A 199 5.68 14.39 8.73
C ALA A 199 4.20 14.74 8.81
N ARG A 200 3.80 15.77 8.07
CA ARG A 200 2.40 16.16 7.95
C ARG A 200 1.95 15.96 6.50
N GLY A 201 0.88 15.20 6.34
CA GLY A 201 0.18 15.02 5.08
C GLY A 201 -1.04 15.92 5.01
N PHE A 202 -1.29 16.49 3.83
CA PHE A 202 -2.49 17.23 3.51
C PHE A 202 -3.20 16.57 2.34
N ILE A 203 -4.50 16.30 2.51
CA ILE A 203 -5.37 15.74 1.47
C ILE A 203 -6.51 16.71 1.26
N GLN A 204 -6.70 17.15 0.01
CA GLN A 204 -7.85 17.94 -0.36
C GLN A 204 -8.94 17.04 -0.91
N GLN A 205 -10.16 17.23 -0.43
CA GLN A 205 -11.33 16.52 -0.89
C GLN A 205 -12.10 17.35 -1.91
N SER A 206 -12.85 16.68 -2.78
CA SER A 206 -13.76 17.33 -3.74
C SER A 206 -14.86 18.17 -3.07
N THR A 207 -15.11 17.95 -1.78
CA THR A 207 -16.02 18.75 -0.94
C THR A 207 -15.43 20.09 -0.50
N GLY A 208 -14.12 20.32 -0.74
CA GLY A 208 -13.40 21.50 -0.27
C GLY A 208 -12.78 21.34 1.12
N THR A 209 -13.05 20.24 1.82
CA THR A 209 -12.42 19.91 3.10
C THR A 209 -10.95 19.54 2.89
N ILE A 210 -10.09 20.04 3.79
CA ILE A 210 -8.68 19.65 3.84
C ILE A 210 -8.49 18.76 5.06
N ALA A 211 -8.17 17.49 4.85
CA ALA A 211 -7.79 16.57 5.91
C ALA A 211 -6.29 16.70 6.18
N GLN A 212 -5.95 17.05 7.42
CA GLN A 212 -4.56 17.03 7.90
C GLN A 212 -4.29 15.71 8.62
N ILE A 213 -3.18 15.08 8.29
CA ILE A 213 -2.79 13.78 8.84
C ILE A 213 -1.37 13.91 9.37
N ASP A 214 -1.22 13.75 10.69
CA ASP A 214 0.09 13.69 11.32
C ASP A 214 0.62 12.26 11.22
N LEU A 215 1.74 12.10 10.51
CA LEU A 215 2.33 10.81 10.16
C LEU A 215 3.57 10.55 11.01
N LYS A 216 3.65 9.32 11.55
CA LYS A 216 4.85 8.79 12.21
C LYS A 216 5.48 7.71 11.33
N PRO A 217 6.34 8.09 10.36
CA PRO A 217 6.91 7.15 9.40
C PRO A 217 7.83 6.12 10.07
N ALA A 218 8.04 5.00 9.39
CA ALA A 218 8.91 3.92 9.86
C ALA A 218 10.38 4.34 9.92
N PHE A 219 10.82 5.11 8.93
CA PHE A 219 12.17 5.66 8.85
C PHE A 219 12.20 7.10 9.33
N SER A 220 13.29 7.47 10.00
CA SER A 220 13.54 8.86 10.40
C SER A 220 13.86 9.69 9.16
N ILE A 221 12.84 10.33 8.60
CA ILE A 221 13.01 11.35 7.58
C ILE A 221 13.23 12.70 8.26
N LYS A 222 14.37 13.33 8.00
CA LYS A 222 14.63 14.72 8.39
C LYS A 222 15.04 15.48 7.15
N SER A 223 14.49 16.68 6.98
CA SER A 223 15.07 17.65 6.06
C SER A 223 16.40 18.12 6.65
N GLY A 224 17.48 17.85 5.93
CA GLY A 224 18.83 18.29 6.25
C GLY A 224 19.37 19.18 5.14
N PHE A 225 20.27 20.11 5.48
CA PHE A 225 21.05 20.83 4.48
C PHE A 225 22.19 19.93 4.02
N VAL A 226 22.27 19.64 2.71
CA VAL A 226 23.44 19.00 2.11
C VAL A 226 24.25 20.09 1.44
N ASN A 227 25.49 20.29 1.89
CA ASN A 227 26.40 21.24 1.26
C ASN A 227 26.99 20.60 0.00
N TRP A 228 27.10 21.36 -1.08
CA TRP A 228 27.70 20.92 -2.35
C TRP A 228 29.16 20.47 -2.25
N ARG A 229 29.86 20.78 -1.15
CA ARG A 229 31.22 20.30 -0.87
C ARG A 229 31.28 18.97 -0.12
N GLU A 230 30.14 18.43 0.33
CA GLU A 230 30.06 17.17 1.08
C GLU A 230 29.60 15.99 0.19
N VAL A 231 29.60 16.17 -1.13
CA VAL A 231 29.32 15.13 -2.15
C VAL A 231 30.60 14.74 -2.87
#